data_AF-A0A931M1H1-F1
#
_entry.id   AF-A0A931M1H1-F1
#
_cell.length_a   1.000
_cell.length_b   1.000
_cell.length_c   1.000
_cell.angle_alpha   90.00
_cell.angle_beta   90.00
_cell.angle_gamma   90.00
#
_symmetry.space_group_name_H-M   'P 1'
#
loop_
_entity.id
_entity.type
_entity.pdbx_description
1 polymer ?
#
loop_
_entity_poly.entity_id
_entity_poly.type
_entity_poly.pdbx_seq_one_letter_code
_entity_poly.pdbx_strand_id
1 'polypeptide(L)'
;MQNPLLPADLGRYLLPRRFAVQKLKRCPVCGTVNPRANAECFQCSWRGEFETHPLAVEAGLYELLDRCPEIAELLMEQPRPIARIRTACTRLVARIFRRRVDFWI
;
A
#
# COMPACT_ATOMS: atom_id res chain seq x y z
N MET A 1 -14.60 -35.90 3.14
CA MET A 1 -14.79 -34.48 3.50
C MET A 1 -13.97 -33.65 2.53
N GLN A 2 -14.57 -33.27 1.40
CA GLN A 2 -13.91 -32.54 0.34
C GLN A 2 -13.98 -31.04 0.63
N ASN A 3 -12.80 -30.44 0.70
CA ASN A 3 -12.54 -29.03 0.87
C ASN A 3 -13.03 -28.28 -0.39
N PRO A 4 -14.04 -27.39 -0.32
CA PRO A 4 -14.55 -26.73 -1.50
C PRO A 4 -13.60 -25.60 -1.91
N LEU A 5 -12.84 -25.87 -2.96
CA LEU A 5 -12.49 -24.94 -4.04
C LEU A 5 -12.17 -23.51 -3.61
N LEU A 6 -10.94 -23.27 -3.15
CA LEU A 6 -10.33 -21.95 -3.30
C LEU A 6 -10.13 -21.68 -4.81
N PRO A 7 -10.63 -20.55 -5.36
CA PRO A 7 -10.51 -20.25 -6.78
C PRO A 7 -9.04 -20.19 -7.20
N ALA A 8 -8.72 -20.84 -8.34
CA ALA A 8 -7.37 -20.99 -8.88
C ALA A 8 -6.65 -19.67 -9.21
N ASP A 9 -7.35 -18.53 -9.20
CA ASP A 9 -6.82 -17.22 -9.57
C ASP A 9 -6.14 -16.45 -8.43
N LEU A 10 -6.19 -16.94 -7.19
CA LEU A 10 -5.59 -16.28 -6.01
C LEU A 10 -4.05 -16.07 -6.10
N GLY A 11 -3.36 -16.74 -7.03
CA GLY A 11 -1.93 -16.60 -7.25
C GLY A 11 -1.47 -15.20 -7.68
N ARG A 12 -2.32 -14.41 -8.37
CA ARG A 12 -1.99 -13.03 -8.80
C ARG A 12 -2.09 -11.99 -7.66
N TYR A 13 -2.68 -12.37 -6.53
CA TYR A 13 -2.94 -11.48 -5.39
C TYR A 13 -1.76 -11.43 -4.39
N LEU A 14 -0.74 -12.29 -4.55
CA LEU A 14 0.24 -12.57 -3.49
C LEU A 14 1.41 -11.56 -3.42
N LEU A 15 1.83 -10.96 -4.53
CA LEU A 15 3.01 -10.08 -4.56
C LEU A 15 2.78 -8.70 -3.91
N PRO A 16 1.66 -7.98 -4.15
CA PRO A 16 1.35 -6.74 -3.44
C PRO A 16 1.00 -6.98 -1.96
N ARG A 17 0.46 -8.16 -1.63
CA ARG A 17 0.00 -8.51 -0.28
C ARG A 17 1.10 -8.55 0.76
N ARG A 18 2.27 -9.13 0.45
CA ARG A 18 3.39 -9.19 1.41
C ARG A 18 3.82 -7.81 1.90
N PHE A 19 3.80 -6.80 1.04
CA PHE A 19 4.13 -5.43 1.41
C PHE A 19 3.01 -4.72 2.19
N ALA A 20 1.75 -5.05 1.89
CA ALA A 20 0.60 -4.51 2.63
C ALA A 20 0.61 -5.00 4.09
N VAL A 21 0.86 -6.29 4.33
CA VAL A 21 0.84 -6.90 5.67
C VAL A 21 1.86 -6.25 6.61
N GLN A 22 3.04 -5.89 6.12
CA GLN A 22 4.07 -5.22 6.93
C GLN A 22 3.64 -3.80 7.37
N LYS A 23 2.83 -3.12 6.55
CA LYS A 23 2.35 -1.75 6.80
C LYS A 23 1.02 -1.70 7.56
N LEU A 24 0.49 -2.86 7.95
CA LEU A 24 -0.77 -2.98 8.65
C LEU A 24 -0.56 -3.57 10.05
N LYS A 25 -1.58 -3.39 10.89
CA LYS A 25 -1.68 -3.93 12.25
C LYS A 25 -3.15 -4.24 12.57
N ARG A 26 -3.41 -5.19 13.45
CA ARG A 26 -4.78 -5.57 13.86
C ARG A 26 -5.06 -5.11 15.28
N CYS A 27 -6.24 -4.53 15.51
CA CYS A 27 -6.67 -4.15 16.84
C CYS A 27 -7.02 -5.41 17.65
N PRO A 28 -6.47 -5.60 18.86
CA PRO A 28 -6.79 -6.77 19.69
C PRO A 28 -8.19 -6.70 20.31
N VAL A 29 -8.80 -5.52 20.36
CA VAL A 29 -10.11 -5.30 20.98
C VAL A 29 -11.25 -5.59 20.01
N CYS A 30 -11.22 -4.97 18.83
CA CYS A 30 -12.31 -5.07 17.85
C CYS A 30 -11.95 -5.84 16.58
N GLY A 31 -10.70 -6.32 16.45
CA GLY A 31 -10.25 -7.10 15.30
C GLY A 31 -10.00 -6.31 14.02
N THR A 32 -10.27 -5.00 13.99
CA THR A 32 -10.10 -4.15 12.81
C THR A 32 -8.63 -4.08 12.34
N VAL A 33 -8.41 -4.18 11.03
CA VAL A 33 -7.10 -3.93 10.40
C VAL A 33 -6.89 -2.44 10.18
N ASN A 34 -5.75 -1.92 10.64
CA ASN A 34 -5.40 -0.50 10.66
C ASN A 34 -4.04 -0.28 9.98
N PRO A 35 -3.78 0.91 9.42
CA PRO A 35 -2.43 1.34 9.05
C PRO A 35 -1.51 1.32 10.26
N ARG A 36 -0.28 0.83 10.08
CA ARG A 36 0.73 0.80 11.16
C ARG A 36 1.08 2.22 11.66
N ALA A 37 0.96 3.22 10.79
CA ALA A 37 1.21 4.63 11.10
C ALA A 37 0.19 5.24 12.07
N ASN A 38 -1.02 4.70 12.18
CA ASN A 38 -2.04 5.25 13.07
C ASN A 38 -1.71 4.89 14.51
N ALA A 39 -1.70 5.85 15.45
CA ALA A 39 -1.42 5.54 16.86
C ALA A 39 -2.57 4.80 17.56
N GLU A 40 -3.80 5.01 17.09
CA GLU A 40 -5.03 4.44 17.66
C GLU A 40 -5.85 3.68 16.61
N CYS A 41 -6.76 2.83 17.08
CA CYS A 41 -7.71 2.16 16.21
C CYS A 41 -8.77 3.13 15.70
N PHE A 42 -8.96 3.26 14.39
CA PHE A 42 -9.97 4.19 13.84
C PHE A 42 -11.42 3.77 14.15
N GLN A 43 -11.65 2.51 14.54
CA GLN A 43 -12.98 1.97 14.80
C GLN A 43 -13.40 2.09 16.28
N CYS A 44 -12.51 1.76 17.22
CA CYS A 44 -12.83 1.72 18.65
C CYS A 44 -11.96 2.65 19.51
N SER A 45 -11.08 3.44 18.89
CA SER A 45 -10.15 4.35 19.55
C SER A 45 -9.16 3.68 20.52
N TRP A 46 -9.01 2.35 20.48
CA TRP A 46 -8.00 1.64 21.27
C TRP A 46 -6.60 2.19 21.01
N ARG A 47 -5.84 2.40 22.09
CA ARG A 47 -4.44 2.81 22.10
C ARG A 47 -3.63 1.79 22.88
N GLY A 48 -2.42 1.51 22.42
CA GLY A 48 -1.52 0.54 23.06
C GLY A 48 -0.87 -0.37 22.05
N GLU A 49 -0.55 -1.59 22.46
CA GLU A 49 0.00 -2.60 21.57
C GLU A 49 -1.07 -3.15 20.63
N PHE A 50 -0.67 -3.37 19.38
CA PHE A 50 -1.50 -3.94 18.33
C PHE A 50 -0.90 -5.28 17.91
N GLU A 51 -1.76 -6.18 17.47
CA GLU A 51 -1.34 -7.43 16.86
C GLU A 51 -0.66 -7.14 15.52
N THR A 52 0.55 -7.64 15.35
CA THR A 52 1.37 -7.41 14.15
C THR A 52 1.86 -8.70 13.51
N HIS A 53 1.48 -9.84 14.09
CA HIS A 53 1.81 -11.14 13.51
C HIS A 53 1.25 -11.24 12.08
N PRO A 54 2.08 -11.55 11.06
CA PRO A 54 1.67 -11.49 9.66
C PRO A 54 0.41 -12.30 9.36
N LEU A 55 0.29 -13.51 9.91
CA LEU A 55 -0.88 -14.36 9.68
C LEU A 55 -2.17 -13.77 10.27
N ALA A 56 -2.09 -13.09 11.42
CA ALA A 56 -3.26 -12.50 12.06
C ALA A 56 -3.74 -11.25 11.30
N VAL A 57 -2.79 -10.45 10.78
CA VAL A 57 -3.07 -9.29 9.95
C VAL A 57 -3.62 -9.72 8.59
N GLU A 58 -3.05 -10.75 7.97
CA GLU A 58 -3.57 -11.33 6.73
C GLU A 58 -5.00 -11.83 6.90
N ALA A 59 -5.28 -12.62 7.95
CA ALA A 59 -6.63 -13.10 8.23
C ALA A 59 -7.64 -11.94 8.35
N GLY A 60 -7.31 -10.90 9.12
CA GLY A 60 -8.19 -9.73 9.23
C GLY A 60 -8.37 -8.96 7.92
N LEU A 61 -7.35 -8.95 7.04
CA LEU A 61 -7.47 -8.34 5.72
C LEU A 61 -8.38 -9.17 4.81
N TYR A 62 -8.28 -10.50 4.85
CA TYR A 62 -9.21 -11.38 4.13
C TYR A 62 -10.66 -11.19 4.59
N GLU A 63 -10.88 -11.14 5.91
CA GLU A 63 -12.21 -10.84 6.49
C GLU A 63 -12.76 -9.50 5.97
N LEU A 64 -11.92 -8.47 5.83
CA LEU A 64 -12.32 -7.17 5.30
C LEU A 64 -12.73 -7.26 3.81
N LEU A 65 -11.93 -7.96 3.00
CA LEU A 65 -12.18 -8.08 1.56
C LEU A 65 -13.40 -8.95 1.25
N ASP A 66 -13.66 -9.97 2.09
CA ASP A 66 -14.85 -10.81 1.98
C ASP A 66 -16.14 -10.01 2.27
N ARG A 67 -16.08 -9.11 3.25
CA ARG A 67 -17.20 -8.23 3.61
C ARG A 67 -17.42 -7.06 2.65
N CYS A 68 -16.36 -6.63 1.96
CA CYS A 68 -16.38 -5.46 1.08
C CYS A 68 -15.63 -5.77 -0.22
N PRO A 69 -16.27 -6.49 -1.17
CA PRO A 69 -15.64 -6.91 -2.42
C PRO A 69 -15.15 -5.73 -3.27
N GLU A 70 -15.76 -4.55 -3.15
CA GLU A 70 -15.39 -3.33 -3.89
C GLU A 70 -13.96 -2.87 -3.54
N ILE A 71 -13.52 -3.10 -2.30
CA ILE A 71 -12.14 -2.79 -1.88
C ILE A 71 -11.16 -3.75 -2.56
N ALA A 72 -11.56 -5.01 -2.77
CA ALA A 72 -10.73 -5.97 -3.47
C ALA A 72 -10.50 -5.54 -4.92
N GLU A 73 -11.53 -5.02 -5.59
CA GLU A 73 -11.42 -4.47 -6.95
C GLU A 73 -10.45 -3.30 -7.05
N LEU A 74 -10.53 -2.34 -6.12
CA LEU A 74 -9.60 -1.21 -6.05
C LEU A 74 -8.15 -1.63 -5.79
N LEU A 75 -7.93 -2.70 -5.03
CA LEU A 75 -6.58 -3.25 -4.79
C LEU A 75 -6.04 -4.03 -5.99
N MET A 76 -6.91 -4.50 -6.90
CA MET A 76 -6.53 -5.19 -8.13
C MET A 76 -6.16 -4.22 -9.26
N GLU A 77 -6.70 -3.00 -9.24
CA GLU A 77 -6.28 -1.94 -10.15
C GLU A 77 -4.87 -1.46 -9.79
N GLN A 78 -3.88 -1.99 -10.53
CA GLN A 78 -2.45 -1.69 -10.42
C GLN A 78 -2.15 -0.20 -10.19
N PRO A 79 -1.06 0.13 -9.46
CA PRO A 79 -0.63 1.51 -9.29
C PRO A 79 -0.37 2.14 -10.65
N ARG A 80 -1.16 3.18 -10.99
CA ARG A 80 -0.83 4.03 -12.13
C ARG A 80 0.59 4.55 -11.89
N PRO A 81 1.52 4.39 -12.85
CA PRO A 81 2.85 4.95 -12.70
C PRO A 81 2.67 6.44 -12.44
N ILE A 82 3.10 6.90 -11.26
CA ILE A 82 3.24 8.33 -11.00
C ILE A 82 4.28 8.80 -12.01
N ALA A 83 3.80 9.30 -13.15
CA ALA A 83 4.64 9.83 -14.20
C ALA A 83 5.57 10.84 -13.54
N ARG A 84 6.86 10.55 -13.54
CA ARG A 84 7.90 11.41 -12.97
C ARG A 84 7.81 12.79 -13.63
N ILE A 85 7.10 13.72 -13.00
CA ILE A 85 7.16 15.16 -13.31
C ILE A 85 8.51 15.67 -12.78
N ARG A 86 9.63 15.22 -13.36
CA ARG A 86 10.99 15.65 -12.99
C ARG A 86 11.91 15.90 -14.18
N THR A 87 11.38 16.21 -15.36
CA THR A 87 12.19 16.47 -16.57
C THR A 87 11.91 17.78 -17.30
N ALA A 88 11.06 18.66 -16.76
CA ALA A 88 10.90 20.01 -17.31
C ALA A 88 11.91 21.02 -16.72
N CYS A 89 12.17 20.98 -15.41
CA CYS A 89 13.03 21.99 -14.77
C CYS A 89 14.53 21.86 -15.08
N THR A 90 15.04 20.67 -15.42
CA THR A 90 16.48 20.50 -15.72
C THR A 90 16.90 21.11 -17.05
N ARG A 91 15.97 21.21 -18.03
CA ARG A 91 16.28 21.85 -19.32
C ARG A 91 16.39 23.37 -19.20
N LEU A 92 15.66 24.00 -18.29
CA LEU A 92 15.72 25.45 -18.08
C LEU A 92 17.05 25.86 -17.41
N VAL A 93 17.47 25.13 -16.37
CA VAL A 93 18.74 25.37 -15.65
C VAL A 93 19.95 25.12 -16.56
N ALA A 94 19.93 24.05 -17.36
CA ALA A 94 21.01 23.75 -18.32
C ALA A 94 21.12 24.81 -19.45
N ARG A 95 20.04 25.53 -19.77
CA ARG A 95 20.04 26.62 -20.76
C ARG A 95 20.64 27.91 -20.19
N ILE A 96 20.41 28.17 -18.90
CA ILE A 96 20.97 29.33 -18.21
C ILE A 96 22.47 29.15 -17.96
N PHE A 97 22.92 27.94 -17.60
CA PHE A 97 24.34 27.66 -17.39
C PHE A 97 25.16 27.66 -18.69
N ARG A 98 24.60 27.25 -19.83
CA ARG A 98 25.32 27.31 -21.12
C ARG A 98 25.59 28.73 -21.62
N ARG A 99 24.75 29.71 -21.28
CA ARG A 99 24.98 31.11 -21.68
C ARG A 99 26.07 31.84 -20.89
N ARG A 100 26.59 31.25 -19.81
CA ARG A 100 27.60 31.88 -18.96
C ARG A 100 29.04 31.51 -19.32
N VAL A 101 29.25 30.58 -20.24
CA VAL A 101 30.58 30.08 -20.63
C VAL A 101 31.16 30.81 -21.85
N ASP A 102 30.35 31.57 -22.60
CA ASP A 102 30.78 32.29 -23.81
C ASP A 102 31.40 33.69 -23.54
N PHE A 103 31.81 34.01 -22.31
CA PHE A 103 32.40 35.33 -21.95
C PHE A 103 33.89 35.28 -21.56
N TRP A 104 34.59 34.20 -21.89
CA TRP A 104 36.05 34.08 -21.69
C TRP A 104 36.72 33.37 -22.88
N ILE A 105 36.70 34.01 -24.06
CA ILE A 105 37.75 33.95 -25.09
C ILE A 105 37.86 35.35 -25.69
#